data_AF-A0A9X4EX78-F1
#
_entry.id   AF-A0A9X4EX78-F1
#
_cell.length_a   1.000
_cell.length_b   1.000
_cell.length_c   1.000
_cell.angle_alpha   90.00
_cell.angle_beta   90.00
_cell.angle_gamma   90.00
#
_symmetry.space_group_name_H-M   'P 1'
#
loop_
_entity.id
_entity.type
_entity.pdbx_description
1 polymer ?
#
loop_
_entity_poly.entity_id
_entity_poly.type
_entity_poly.pdbx_seq_one_letter_code
_entity_poly.pdbx_strand_id
1 'polypeptide(L)'
;MQELSQSLRKAIVLALEEATSYRDQLDLSRFIQMGVTVEQIHLIDTAMYLLRLHPYLSQDDFESKYSVQKVQLTIGSVDNFKKLLNLNEYTYHDWLKTNGLSEDEPLCLPYMVYQHFSDEIRRDYMNGAYLVENLQVQLGSKQLNHFKFRCGTVVGIPTDVFDIMIFILISRFGKYSGFKMNLPDSVLHLFSHTNSVDIEVRTYATEFSHRTQHSVCLIDDLNESSPIRKVRDIIKLEEFSIYHKCNSNRELLDLLDFS
;
A
#
# COMPACT_ATOMS: atom_id res chain seq x y z
N MET A 1 9.08 -31.94 1.81
CA MET A 1 7.98 -31.28 1.07
C MET A 1 8.43 -31.11 -0.36
N GLN A 2 7.65 -31.56 -1.34
CA GLN A 2 7.99 -31.41 -2.76
C GLN A 2 7.55 -30.04 -3.29
N GLU A 3 8.16 -29.58 -4.38
CA GLU A 3 7.67 -28.41 -5.11
C GLU A 3 6.38 -28.76 -5.85
N LEU A 4 5.34 -27.94 -5.71
CA LEU A 4 4.11 -28.10 -6.47
C LEU A 4 4.25 -27.51 -7.87
N SER A 5 3.93 -28.29 -8.89
CA SER A 5 3.82 -27.77 -10.26
C SER A 5 2.66 -26.79 -10.39
N GLN A 6 2.71 -25.90 -11.39
CA GLN A 6 1.63 -24.95 -11.64
C GLN A 6 0.28 -25.63 -11.93
N SER A 7 0.29 -26.78 -12.62
CA SER A 7 -0.92 -27.56 -12.87
C SER A 7 -1.52 -28.14 -11.59
N LEU A 8 -0.68 -28.61 -10.67
CA LEU A 8 -1.10 -29.14 -9.38
C LEU A 8 -1.66 -28.04 -8.48
N ARG A 9 -1.00 -26.88 -8.42
CA ARG A 9 -1.52 -25.69 -7.72
C ARG A 9 -2.91 -25.30 -8.25
N LYS A 10 -3.07 -25.21 -9.57
CA LYS A 10 -4.36 -24.89 -10.21
C LYS A 10 -5.44 -25.90 -9.86
N ALA A 11 -5.14 -27.19 -9.89
CA ALA A 11 -6.10 -28.24 -9.56
C ALA A 11 -6.55 -28.17 -8.10
N ILE A 12 -5.64 -27.85 -7.17
CA ILE A 12 -5.98 -27.66 -5.75
C ILE A 12 -6.84 -26.42 -5.56
N VAL A 13 -6.46 -25.28 -6.17
CA VAL A 13 -7.24 -24.03 -6.12
C VAL A 13 -8.68 -24.26 -6.59
N LEU A 14 -8.87 -24.88 -7.77
CA LEU A 14 -10.20 -25.18 -8.31
C LEU A 14 -11.02 -26.07 -7.37
N ALA A 15 -10.40 -27.11 -6.82
CA ALA A 15 -11.08 -28.02 -5.89
C ALA A 15 -11.54 -27.29 -4.60
N LEU A 16 -10.72 -26.37 -4.09
CA LEU A 16 -11.05 -25.57 -2.91
C LEU A 16 -12.14 -24.53 -3.21
N GLU A 17 -12.10 -23.90 -4.39
CA GLU A 17 -13.13 -22.94 -4.82
C GLU A 17 -14.49 -23.59 -5.00
N GLU A 18 -14.56 -24.71 -5.71
CA GLU A 18 -15.79 -25.47 -5.94
C GLU A 18 -16.41 -25.92 -4.60
N ALA A 19 -15.57 -26.29 -3.63
CA ALA A 19 -16.01 -26.79 -2.35
C ALA A 19 -16.37 -25.73 -1.30
N THR A 20 -16.32 -24.43 -1.64
CA THR A 20 -16.68 -23.35 -0.71
C THR A 20 -18.07 -23.53 -0.08
N SER A 21 -19.02 -24.14 -0.80
CA SER A 21 -20.39 -24.39 -0.31
C SER A 21 -20.59 -25.75 0.38
N TYR A 22 -19.61 -26.66 0.32
CA TYR A 22 -19.71 -28.03 0.85
C TYR A 22 -18.35 -28.52 1.37
N ARG A 23 -17.66 -27.66 2.14
CA ARG A 23 -16.29 -27.86 2.59
C ARG A 23 -16.09 -29.16 3.38
N ASP A 24 -17.10 -29.57 4.14
CA ASP A 24 -17.10 -30.79 4.94
C ASP A 24 -17.12 -32.08 4.10
N GLN A 25 -17.42 -31.97 2.80
CA GLN A 25 -17.47 -33.09 1.85
C GLN A 25 -16.29 -33.09 0.88
N LEU A 26 -15.34 -32.17 1.06
CA LEU A 26 -14.19 -32.01 0.16
C LEU A 26 -13.18 -33.15 0.33
N ASP A 27 -13.11 -34.05 -0.66
CA ASP A 27 -12.09 -35.08 -0.71
C ASP A 27 -10.82 -34.60 -1.41
N LEU A 28 -9.74 -34.45 -0.64
CA LEU A 28 -8.40 -34.08 -1.12
C LEU A 28 -7.42 -35.26 -1.16
N SER A 29 -7.88 -36.48 -0.88
CA SER A 29 -7.05 -37.69 -0.83
C SER A 29 -6.25 -37.90 -2.12
N ARG A 30 -6.83 -37.57 -3.27
CA ARG A 30 -6.14 -37.62 -4.58
C ARG A 30 -4.86 -36.79 -4.61
N PHE A 31 -4.84 -35.62 -3.98
CA PHE A 31 -3.65 -34.77 -3.96
C PHE A 31 -2.60 -35.30 -2.99
N ILE A 32 -3.04 -35.88 -1.87
CA ILE A 32 -2.14 -36.55 -0.91
C ILE A 32 -1.44 -37.74 -1.57
N GLN A 33 -2.17 -38.54 -2.36
CA GLN A 33 -1.60 -39.64 -3.14
C GLN A 33 -0.56 -39.17 -4.18
N MET A 34 -0.70 -37.94 -4.69
CA MET A 34 0.28 -37.29 -5.57
C MET A 34 1.47 -36.68 -4.80
N GLY A 35 1.56 -36.90 -3.49
CA GLY A 35 2.65 -36.43 -2.63
C GLY A 35 2.47 -35.01 -2.08
N VAL A 36 1.30 -34.39 -2.26
CA VAL A 36 0.99 -33.08 -1.67
C VAL A 36 0.75 -33.23 -0.18
N THR A 37 1.39 -32.40 0.63
CA THR A 37 1.18 -32.46 2.09
C THR A 37 -0.07 -31.67 2.49
N VAL A 38 -0.68 -32.05 3.62
CA VAL A 38 -1.81 -31.29 4.21
C VAL A 38 -1.41 -29.83 4.48
N GLU A 39 -0.17 -29.59 4.90
CA GLU A 39 0.35 -28.25 5.11
C GLU A 39 0.37 -27.40 3.82
N GLN A 40 0.68 -28.02 2.67
CA GLN A 40 0.69 -27.31 1.39
C GLN A 40 -0.73 -26.92 0.96
N ILE A 41 -1.69 -27.83 1.14
CA ILE A 41 -3.10 -27.56 0.88
C ILE A 41 -3.59 -26.43 1.78
N HIS A 42 -3.28 -26.49 3.08
CA HIS A 42 -3.69 -25.47 4.03
C HIS A 42 -3.09 -24.09 3.72
N LEU A 43 -1.83 -24.04 3.28
CA LEU A 43 -1.20 -22.79 2.85
C LEU A 43 -1.85 -22.25 1.56
N ILE A 44 -2.20 -23.09 0.58
CA ILE A 44 -2.94 -22.67 -0.60
C ILE A 44 -4.29 -22.06 -0.20
N ASP A 45 -5.07 -22.77 0.60
CA ASP A 45 -6.39 -22.31 1.08
C ASP A 45 -6.29 -20.98 1.85
N THR A 46 -5.30 -20.88 2.74
CA THR A 46 -5.03 -19.65 3.50
C THR A 46 -4.60 -18.51 2.59
N ALA A 47 -3.73 -18.76 1.61
CA ALA A 47 -3.28 -17.75 0.66
C ALA A 47 -4.42 -17.25 -0.22
N MET A 48 -5.29 -18.14 -0.70
CA MET A 48 -6.50 -17.78 -1.44
C MET A 48 -7.39 -16.83 -0.65
N TYR A 49 -7.69 -17.19 0.60
CA TYR A 49 -8.49 -16.37 1.49
C TYR A 49 -7.85 -15.00 1.75
N LEU A 50 -6.58 -14.99 2.17
CA LEU A 50 -5.88 -13.76 2.54
C LEU A 50 -5.69 -12.83 1.36
N LEU A 51 -5.39 -13.32 0.16
CA LEU A 51 -5.18 -12.47 -1.01
C LEU A 51 -6.47 -11.84 -1.54
N ARG A 52 -7.64 -12.47 -1.33
CA ARG A 52 -8.94 -11.86 -1.62
C ARG A 52 -9.29 -10.77 -0.63
N LEU A 53 -8.96 -10.98 0.65
CA LEU A 53 -9.23 -10.04 1.73
C LEU A 53 -8.24 -8.87 1.75
N HIS A 54 -6.97 -9.16 1.47
CA HIS A 54 -5.82 -8.26 1.52
C HIS A 54 -5.01 -8.38 0.22
N PRO A 55 -5.52 -7.86 -0.90
CA PRO A 55 -4.89 -8.02 -2.23
C PRO A 55 -3.53 -7.32 -2.36
N TYR A 56 -3.21 -6.41 -1.43
CA TYR A 56 -1.91 -5.74 -1.33
C TYR A 56 -0.78 -6.62 -0.76
N LEU A 57 -1.07 -7.79 -0.17
CA LEU A 57 -0.03 -8.64 0.40
C LEU A 57 1.01 -9.06 -0.65
N SER A 58 2.28 -8.97 -0.28
CA SER A 58 3.47 -9.20 -1.10
C SER A 58 4.12 -10.56 -0.83
N GLN A 59 5.18 -10.88 -1.58
CA GLN A 59 6.00 -12.07 -1.32
C GLN A 59 6.51 -12.09 0.13
N ASP A 60 7.05 -10.96 0.61
CA ASP A 60 7.68 -10.84 1.92
C ASP A 60 6.68 -11.05 3.08
N ASP A 61 5.42 -10.64 2.90
CA ASP A 61 4.35 -10.87 3.87
C ASP A 61 4.07 -12.37 4.08
N PHE A 62 4.15 -13.17 3.02
CA PHE A 62 4.01 -14.62 3.11
C PHE A 62 5.27 -15.29 3.65
N GLU A 63 6.45 -14.86 3.20
CA GLU A 63 7.73 -15.48 3.58
C GLU A 63 8.08 -15.23 5.04
N SER A 64 7.77 -14.06 5.59
CA SER A 64 7.93 -13.75 7.01
C SER A 64 7.07 -14.64 7.90
N LYS A 65 5.90 -15.11 7.43
CA LYS A 65 4.97 -15.96 8.17
C LYS A 65 5.23 -17.46 7.99
N TYR A 66 5.59 -17.92 6.79
CA TYR A 66 5.66 -19.34 6.45
C TYR A 66 7.06 -19.87 6.12
N SER A 67 8.10 -19.04 6.12
CA SER A 67 9.45 -19.27 5.57
C SER A 67 9.51 -19.28 4.04
N VAL A 68 10.62 -18.73 3.50
CA VAL A 68 10.91 -18.64 2.06
C VAL A 68 10.70 -19.98 1.34
N GLN A 69 11.32 -21.04 1.86
CA GLN A 69 11.28 -22.36 1.23
C GLN A 69 9.84 -22.91 1.15
N LYS A 70 9.02 -22.71 2.19
CA LYS A 70 7.65 -23.22 2.21
C LYS A 70 6.75 -22.48 1.24
N VAL A 71 6.89 -21.15 1.15
CA VAL A 71 6.14 -20.32 0.20
C VAL A 71 6.48 -20.75 -1.23
N GLN A 72 7.76 -20.80 -1.58
CA GLN A 72 8.22 -21.15 -2.93
C GLN A 72 7.80 -22.56 -3.35
N LEU A 73 7.98 -23.57 -2.48
CA LEU A 73 7.59 -24.95 -2.78
C LEU A 73 6.07 -25.13 -2.91
N THR A 74 5.26 -24.24 -2.34
CA THR A 74 3.81 -24.40 -2.27
C THR A 74 3.09 -23.50 -3.27
N ILE A 75 3.12 -22.18 -3.07
CA ILE A 75 2.42 -21.20 -3.91
C ILE A 75 3.33 -20.60 -4.98
N GLY A 76 4.64 -20.82 -4.90
CA GLY A 76 5.62 -20.24 -5.82
C GLY A 76 5.84 -18.76 -5.54
N SER A 77 5.69 -17.93 -6.56
CA SER A 77 5.65 -16.47 -6.41
C SER A 77 4.23 -16.02 -6.11
N VAL A 78 4.06 -15.13 -5.12
CA VAL A 78 2.78 -14.51 -4.77
C VAL A 78 2.15 -13.81 -5.97
N ASP A 79 2.93 -13.15 -6.84
CA ASP A 79 2.40 -12.52 -8.04
C ASP A 79 1.83 -13.52 -9.05
N ASN A 80 2.54 -14.63 -9.26
CA ASN A 80 2.05 -15.71 -10.13
C ASN A 80 0.83 -16.40 -9.51
N PHE A 81 0.77 -16.48 -8.18
CA PHE A 81 -0.39 -17.01 -7.48
C PHE A 81 -1.58 -16.07 -7.56
N LYS A 82 -1.39 -14.74 -7.43
CA LYS A 82 -2.43 -13.73 -7.68
C LYS A 82 -3.00 -13.85 -9.09
N LYS A 83 -2.14 -14.01 -10.11
CA LYS A 83 -2.58 -14.27 -11.50
C LYS A 83 -3.37 -15.57 -11.63
N LEU A 84 -2.99 -16.63 -10.93
CA LEU A 84 -3.74 -17.88 -10.90
C LEU A 84 -5.15 -17.70 -10.32
N LEU A 85 -5.31 -16.80 -9.35
CA LEU A 85 -6.58 -16.43 -8.73
C LEU A 85 -7.36 -15.35 -9.49
N ASN A 86 -6.89 -14.93 -10.67
CA ASN A 86 -7.41 -13.80 -11.44
C ASN A 86 -7.47 -12.48 -10.64
N LEU A 87 -6.56 -12.30 -9.66
CA LEU A 87 -6.53 -11.09 -8.83
C LEU A 87 -5.89 -9.88 -9.51
N ASN A 88 -5.38 -10.05 -10.72
CA ASN A 88 -4.87 -8.96 -11.56
C ASN A 88 -6.00 -8.11 -12.17
N GLU A 89 -7.22 -8.64 -12.26
CA GLU A 89 -8.42 -7.93 -12.70
C GLU A 89 -9.36 -7.59 -11.54
N TYR A 90 -8.92 -7.85 -10.30
CA TYR A 90 -9.70 -7.64 -9.10
C TYR A 90 -9.82 -6.15 -8.82
N THR A 91 -11.03 -5.65 -8.92
CA THR A 91 -11.37 -4.22 -8.75
C THR A 91 -11.67 -3.87 -7.30
N TYR A 92 -11.73 -2.58 -6.99
CA TYR A 92 -12.24 -2.09 -5.71
C TYR A 92 -13.66 -2.60 -5.45
N HIS A 93 -14.51 -2.62 -6.49
CA HIS A 93 -15.86 -3.16 -6.40
C HIS A 93 -15.88 -4.66 -6.04
N ASP A 94 -15.00 -5.46 -6.65
CA ASP A 94 -14.87 -6.89 -6.29
C ASP A 94 -14.42 -7.09 -4.84
N TRP A 95 -13.52 -6.22 -4.36
CA TRP A 95 -13.09 -6.23 -2.97
C TRP A 95 -14.24 -5.89 -2.02
N LEU A 96 -15.04 -4.87 -2.31
CA LEU A 96 -16.22 -4.51 -1.51
C LEU A 96 -17.20 -5.68 -1.42
N LYS A 97 -17.57 -6.26 -2.56
CA LYS A 97 -18.47 -7.40 -2.64
C LYS A 97 -17.95 -8.60 -1.84
N THR A 98 -16.66 -8.91 -1.94
CA THR A 98 -16.03 -10.01 -1.20
C THR A 98 -16.06 -9.79 0.30
N ASN A 99 -16.00 -8.53 0.74
CA ASN A 99 -16.07 -8.15 2.16
C ASN A 99 -17.51 -7.92 2.66
N GLY A 100 -18.53 -8.11 1.81
CA GLY A 100 -19.92 -7.83 2.16
C GLY A 100 -20.19 -6.35 2.42
N LEU A 101 -19.42 -5.47 1.79
CA LEU A 101 -19.53 -4.02 1.91
C LEU A 101 -20.29 -3.44 0.72
N SER A 102 -21.00 -2.33 0.96
CA SER A 102 -21.72 -1.57 -0.06
C SER A 102 -21.11 -0.19 -0.22
N GLU A 103 -21.01 0.29 -1.45
CA GLU A 103 -20.59 1.66 -1.75
C GLU A 103 -21.61 2.66 -1.18
N ASP A 104 -22.89 2.33 -1.10
CA ASP A 104 -23.93 3.25 -0.60
C ASP A 104 -23.86 3.50 0.92
N GLU A 105 -23.01 2.78 1.66
CA GLU A 105 -22.85 2.91 3.10
C GLU A 105 -21.57 3.69 3.46
N PRO A 106 -21.51 4.33 4.65
CA PRO A 106 -20.26 4.94 5.10
C PRO A 106 -19.15 3.90 5.28
N LEU A 107 -18.07 4.05 4.52
CA LEU A 107 -16.90 3.17 4.51
C LEU A 107 -15.67 3.91 5.02
N CYS A 108 -14.89 3.22 5.85
CA CYS A 108 -13.55 3.67 6.24
C CYS A 108 -12.52 2.62 5.85
N LEU A 109 -11.78 2.89 4.78
CA LEU A 109 -10.80 1.97 4.23
C LEU A 109 -9.50 1.99 5.05
N PRO A 110 -8.91 0.83 5.34
CA PRO A 110 -7.50 0.79 5.73
C PRO A 110 -6.63 1.44 4.65
N TYR A 111 -5.62 2.22 5.05
CA TYR A 111 -4.76 2.92 4.09
C TYR A 111 -4.13 1.99 3.04
N MET A 112 -3.71 0.79 3.41
CA MET A 112 -3.16 -0.20 2.46
C MET A 112 -4.15 -0.62 1.37
N VAL A 113 -5.45 -0.69 1.69
CA VAL A 113 -6.51 -0.96 0.70
C VAL A 113 -6.66 0.22 -0.24
N TYR A 114 -6.68 1.45 0.31
CA TYR A 114 -6.73 2.67 -0.48
C TYR A 114 -5.52 2.79 -1.43
N GLN A 115 -4.31 2.50 -0.95
CA GLN A 115 -3.11 2.52 -1.80
C GLN A 115 -3.23 1.53 -2.96
N HIS A 116 -3.69 0.31 -2.68
CA HIS A 116 -3.82 -0.74 -3.68
C HIS A 116 -4.81 -0.40 -4.79
N PHE A 117 -5.96 0.19 -4.43
CA PHE A 117 -7.01 0.57 -5.36
C PHE A 117 -6.99 2.06 -5.73
N SER A 118 -5.86 2.73 -5.49
CA SER A 118 -5.79 4.19 -5.58
C SER A 118 -6.16 4.73 -6.96
N ASP A 119 -5.74 4.08 -8.04
CA ASP A 119 -6.06 4.50 -9.40
C ASP A 119 -7.56 4.46 -9.71
N GLU A 120 -8.27 3.44 -9.22
CA GLU A 120 -9.73 3.31 -9.36
C GLU A 120 -10.45 4.31 -8.46
N ILE A 121 -10.03 4.42 -7.20
CA ILE A 121 -10.61 5.34 -6.22
C ILE A 121 -10.45 6.80 -6.67
N ARG A 122 -9.27 7.18 -7.18
CA ARG A 122 -8.99 8.54 -7.67
C ARG A 122 -9.83 8.91 -8.88
N ARG A 123 -10.06 7.95 -9.79
CA ARG A 123 -10.84 8.18 -11.00
C ARG A 123 -12.34 8.28 -10.72
N ASP A 124 -12.88 7.39 -9.90
CA ASP A 124 -14.32 7.19 -9.81
C ASP A 124 -14.94 7.71 -8.49
N TYR A 125 -14.12 7.95 -7.45
CA TYR A 125 -14.58 8.24 -6.09
C TYR A 125 -13.97 9.52 -5.50
N MET A 126 -13.51 10.44 -6.34
CA MET A 126 -13.01 11.75 -5.94
C MET A 126 -13.80 12.91 -6.55
N ASN A 127 -13.92 14.00 -5.78
CA ASN A 127 -14.42 15.30 -6.20
C ASN A 127 -13.36 16.36 -5.88
N GLY A 128 -12.49 16.62 -6.86
CA GLY A 128 -11.25 17.38 -6.64
C GLY A 128 -10.36 16.68 -5.61
N ALA A 129 -9.89 17.42 -4.61
CA ALA A 129 -9.04 16.87 -3.54
C ALA A 129 -9.75 15.98 -2.51
N TYR A 130 -11.08 15.83 -2.58
CA TYR A 130 -11.88 15.12 -1.58
C TYR A 130 -12.36 13.78 -2.11
N LEU A 131 -12.31 12.75 -1.28
CA LEU A 131 -13.10 11.54 -1.48
C LEU A 131 -14.60 11.87 -1.36
N VAL A 132 -15.44 11.09 -2.04
CA VAL A 132 -16.90 11.15 -1.92
C VAL A 132 -17.36 11.00 -0.45
N GLU A 133 -18.52 11.55 -0.11
CA GLU A 133 -18.95 11.76 1.30
C GLU A 133 -19.01 10.50 2.15
N ASN A 134 -19.33 9.37 1.52
CA ASN A 134 -19.42 8.03 2.10
C ASN A 134 -18.07 7.32 2.22
N LEU A 135 -16.96 7.89 1.74
CA LEU A 135 -15.66 7.24 1.72
C LEU A 135 -14.63 7.99 2.55
N GLN A 136 -14.04 7.29 3.51
CA GLN A 136 -12.93 7.74 4.33
C GLN A 136 -11.77 6.75 4.28
N VAL A 137 -10.58 7.22 4.60
CA VAL A 137 -9.37 6.42 4.72
C VAL A 137 -8.80 6.57 6.13
N GLN A 138 -8.51 5.44 6.76
CA GLN A 138 -7.85 5.36 8.05
C GLN A 138 -6.34 5.58 7.86
N LEU A 139 -5.86 6.78 8.18
CA LEU A 139 -4.46 7.18 8.11
C LEU A 139 -3.89 7.36 9.52
N GLY A 140 -3.15 6.36 10.02
CA GLY A 140 -2.73 6.31 11.41
C GLY A 140 -3.95 6.27 12.34
N SER A 141 -4.07 7.24 13.26
CA SER A 141 -5.24 7.37 14.15
C SER A 141 -6.38 8.22 13.57
N LYS A 142 -6.22 8.77 12.35
CA LYS A 142 -7.21 9.68 11.74
C LYS A 142 -8.05 8.98 10.70
N GLN A 143 -9.30 9.41 10.57
CA GLN A 143 -10.20 9.06 9.46
C GLN A 143 -10.38 10.29 8.60
N LEU A 144 -9.96 10.19 7.34
CA LEU A 144 -9.80 11.33 6.45
C LEU A 144 -10.50 11.07 5.13
N ASN A 145 -11.22 12.06 4.62
CA ASN A 145 -11.65 12.10 3.21
C ASN A 145 -10.74 12.99 2.34
N HIS A 146 -9.76 13.67 2.94
CA HIS A 146 -8.75 14.48 2.26
C HIS A 146 -7.51 14.64 3.15
N PHE A 147 -6.38 15.03 2.57
CA PHE A 147 -5.17 15.37 3.33
C PHE A 147 -5.05 16.90 3.48
N LYS A 148 -4.61 17.36 4.66
CA LYS A 148 -4.52 18.79 4.97
C LYS A 148 -3.19 19.14 5.61
N PHE A 149 -2.49 20.10 4.99
CA PHE A 149 -1.27 20.68 5.53
C PHE A 149 -1.57 21.67 6.67
N ARG A 150 -0.56 21.93 7.53
CA ARG A 150 -0.64 22.86 8.66
C ARG A 150 -1.12 24.27 8.27
N CYS A 151 -0.76 24.69 7.06
CA CYS A 151 -1.16 25.98 6.49
C CYS A 151 -2.63 26.04 6.03
N GLY A 152 -3.38 24.93 6.09
CA GLY A 152 -4.78 24.86 5.69
C GLY A 152 -5.01 24.33 4.28
N THR A 153 -3.96 24.23 3.44
CA THR A 153 -4.04 23.67 2.09
C THR A 153 -4.53 22.23 2.12
N VAL A 154 -5.54 21.94 1.30
CA VAL A 154 -6.15 20.62 1.14
C VAL A 154 -5.69 20.00 -0.18
N VAL A 155 -5.35 18.71 -0.15
CA VAL A 155 -4.96 17.90 -1.31
C VAL A 155 -5.55 16.49 -1.17
N GLY A 156 -5.54 15.72 -2.26
CA GLY A 156 -5.86 14.30 -2.22
C GLY A 156 -4.94 13.54 -1.26
N ILE A 157 -5.44 12.42 -0.70
CA ILE A 157 -4.64 11.60 0.22
C ILE A 157 -3.46 11.00 -0.58
N PRO A 158 -2.19 11.22 -0.16
CA PRO A 158 -1.04 10.64 -0.83
C PRO A 158 -1.18 9.12 -0.91
N THR A 159 -0.74 8.50 -2.00
CA THR A 159 -0.87 7.04 -2.19
C THR A 159 0.46 6.31 -2.11
N ASP A 160 1.58 7.03 -2.28
CA ASP A 160 2.91 6.45 -2.21
C ASP A 160 3.98 7.48 -1.80
N VAL A 161 5.23 7.02 -1.76
CA VAL A 161 6.39 7.86 -1.47
C VAL A 161 6.60 8.95 -2.53
N PHE A 162 6.24 8.70 -3.78
CA PHE A 162 6.41 9.66 -4.87
C PHE A 162 5.51 10.89 -4.65
N ASP A 163 4.24 10.69 -4.32
CA ASP A 163 3.32 11.76 -3.95
C ASP A 163 3.88 12.60 -2.80
N ILE A 164 4.37 11.94 -1.75
CA ILE A 164 4.97 12.61 -0.59
C ILE A 164 6.17 13.47 -1.03
N MET A 165 7.06 12.94 -1.88
CA MET A 165 8.20 13.69 -2.43
C MET A 165 7.75 14.92 -3.23
N ILE A 166 6.71 14.78 -4.06
CA ILE A 166 6.15 15.90 -4.83
C ILE A 166 5.59 16.98 -3.90
N PHE A 167 4.84 16.61 -2.87
CA PHE A 167 4.34 17.56 -1.90
C PHE A 167 5.47 18.30 -1.15
N ILE A 168 6.55 17.61 -0.81
CA ILE A 168 7.74 18.24 -0.24
C ILE A 168 8.34 19.24 -1.24
N LEU A 169 8.49 18.88 -2.52
CA LEU A 169 9.00 19.79 -3.54
C LEU A 169 8.16 21.07 -3.67
N ILE A 170 6.83 20.93 -3.75
CA ILE A 170 5.91 22.07 -3.83
C ILE A 170 6.03 22.95 -2.59
N SER A 171 6.12 22.35 -1.39
CA SER A 171 6.30 23.08 -0.13
C SER A 171 7.63 23.84 -0.02
N ARG A 172 8.64 23.44 -0.81
CA ARG A 172 9.99 24.02 -0.83
C ARG A 172 10.30 24.77 -2.13
N PHE A 173 9.28 25.01 -2.95
CA PHE A 173 9.43 25.73 -4.21
C PHE A 173 10.14 27.08 -4.00
N GLY A 174 11.10 27.39 -4.88
CA GLY A 174 11.91 28.61 -4.82
C GLY A 174 13.04 28.63 -3.76
N LYS A 175 13.10 27.66 -2.83
CA LYS A 175 14.18 27.59 -1.83
C LYS A 175 15.44 26.88 -2.36
N TYR A 176 15.26 25.93 -3.28
CA TYR A 176 16.32 25.13 -3.88
C TYR A 176 16.33 25.34 -5.39
N SER A 177 17.51 25.25 -6.01
CA SER A 177 17.66 25.44 -7.47
C SER A 177 17.51 24.13 -8.25
N GLY A 178 17.50 22.97 -7.58
CA GLY A 178 17.31 21.67 -8.20
C GLY A 178 17.01 20.57 -7.19
N PHE A 179 16.61 19.41 -7.71
CA PHE A 179 16.32 18.21 -6.94
C PHE A 179 16.72 16.94 -7.69
N LYS A 180 16.88 15.84 -6.94
CA LYS A 180 17.01 14.48 -7.47
C LYS A 180 16.20 13.53 -6.60
N MET A 181 15.30 12.76 -7.21
CA MET A 181 14.56 11.70 -6.54
C MET A 181 15.26 10.36 -6.73
N ASN A 182 15.51 9.66 -5.64
CA ASN A 182 15.96 8.28 -5.63
C ASN A 182 14.82 7.43 -5.06
N LEU A 183 13.96 6.93 -5.94
CA LEU A 183 12.78 6.14 -5.54
C LEU A 183 13.12 4.81 -4.87
N PRO A 184 14.10 4.01 -5.38
CA PRO A 184 14.50 2.76 -4.71
C PRO A 184 14.88 2.95 -3.24
N ASP A 185 15.64 4.00 -2.92
CA ASP A 185 16.05 4.28 -1.54
C ASP A 185 15.04 5.18 -0.80
N SER A 186 14.03 5.68 -1.51
CA SER A 186 13.04 6.66 -1.02
C SER A 186 13.71 7.93 -0.45
N VAL A 187 14.74 8.43 -1.15
CA VAL A 187 15.47 9.65 -0.76
C VAL A 187 15.25 10.77 -1.76
N LEU A 188 14.86 11.95 -1.24
CA LEU A 188 14.77 13.19 -1.99
C LEU A 188 15.98 14.08 -1.66
N HIS A 189 16.81 14.32 -2.68
CA HIS A 189 17.95 15.23 -2.59
C HIS A 189 17.54 16.61 -3.12
N LEU A 190 17.66 17.64 -2.29
CA LEU A 190 17.41 19.04 -2.65
C LEU A 190 18.74 19.81 -2.63
N PHE A 191 19.01 20.61 -3.65
CA PHE A 191 20.29 21.33 -3.74
C PHE A 191 20.16 22.74 -4.30
N SER A 192 21.12 23.56 -3.90
CA SER A 192 21.36 24.93 -4.32
C SER A 192 22.86 25.17 -4.43
N HIS A 193 23.29 26.34 -4.90
CA HIS A 193 24.72 26.67 -5.00
C HIS A 193 25.47 26.61 -3.66
N THR A 194 24.78 26.77 -2.53
CA THR A 194 25.39 26.92 -1.19
C THR A 194 24.96 25.85 -0.20
N ASN A 195 23.98 25.00 -0.54
CA ASN A 195 23.40 24.05 0.39
C ASN A 195 22.83 22.83 -0.33
N SER A 196 22.95 21.65 0.29
CA SER A 196 22.27 20.42 -0.12
C SER A 196 21.67 19.72 1.09
N VAL A 197 20.52 19.09 0.88
CA VAL A 197 19.74 18.42 1.93
C VAL A 197 19.17 17.12 1.37
N ASP A 198 19.41 16.02 2.08
CA ASP A 198 18.84 14.71 1.79
C ASP A 198 17.73 14.42 2.79
N ILE A 199 16.59 14.00 2.25
CA ILE A 199 15.38 13.72 3.00
C ILE A 199 15.00 12.28 2.72
N GLU A 200 15.02 11.41 3.75
CA GLU A 200 14.41 10.09 3.62
C GLU A 200 12.90 10.25 3.77
N VAL A 201 12.15 9.69 2.83
CA VAL A 201 10.70 9.79 2.77
C VAL A 201 10.11 8.39 2.93
N ARG A 202 9.18 8.23 3.87
CA ARG A 202 8.50 6.96 4.10
C ARG A 202 7.00 7.13 4.24
N THR A 203 6.26 6.04 4.05
CA THR A 203 4.85 6.03 4.42
C THR A 203 4.75 5.93 5.93
N TYR A 204 5.45 4.96 6.54
CA TYR A 204 5.46 4.71 7.97
C TYR A 204 6.81 5.08 8.58
N ALA A 205 6.80 5.63 9.80
CA ALA A 205 8.02 6.03 10.49
C ALA A 205 8.89 4.83 10.92
N THR A 206 8.31 3.64 11.08
CA THR A 206 9.04 2.39 11.30
C THR A 206 9.94 1.96 10.14
N GLU A 207 9.67 2.44 8.91
CA GLU A 207 10.40 2.04 7.70
C GLU A 207 11.72 2.82 7.50
N PHE A 208 11.98 3.81 8.34
CA PHE A 208 13.19 4.63 8.26
C PHE A 208 14.47 3.82 8.47
N SER A 209 15.33 3.79 7.45
CA SER A 209 16.53 2.92 7.43
C SER A 209 17.81 3.67 7.08
N HIS A 210 17.74 4.82 6.41
CA HIS A 210 18.91 5.59 5.95
C HIS A 210 19.31 6.70 6.92
N ARG A 211 20.60 7.02 7.00
CA ARG A 211 21.07 8.18 7.77
C ARG A 211 21.05 9.43 6.87
N THR A 212 19.90 10.08 6.77
CA THR A 212 19.69 11.36 6.06
C THR A 212 19.61 12.53 7.05
N GLN A 213 19.71 13.78 6.55
CA GLN A 213 19.58 14.96 7.43
C GLN A 213 18.16 15.10 8.00
N HIS A 214 17.14 14.71 7.23
CA HIS A 214 15.75 14.77 7.66
C HIS A 214 14.99 13.49 7.31
N SER A 215 14.03 13.13 8.15
CA SER A 215 13.13 11.99 7.94
C SER A 215 11.69 12.50 7.89
N VAL A 216 11.01 12.30 6.76
CA VAL A 216 9.61 12.72 6.55
C VAL A 216 8.73 11.50 6.35
N CYS A 217 7.65 11.40 7.12
CA CYS A 217 6.67 10.32 6.97
C CYS A 217 5.25 10.85 6.77
N LEU A 218 4.39 9.99 6.19
CA LEU A 218 2.96 10.24 6.16
C LEU A 218 2.30 9.84 7.49
N ILE A 219 2.67 8.68 8.03
CA ILE A 219 2.14 8.07 9.25
C ILE A 219 3.28 7.94 10.25
N ASP A 220 3.14 8.57 11.41
CA ASP A 220 4.04 8.36 12.54
C ASP A 220 3.46 7.25 13.45
N ASP A 221 3.87 6.02 13.17
CA ASP A 221 3.43 4.78 13.84
C ASP A 221 4.36 4.36 14.99
N LEU A 222 5.34 5.20 15.34
CA LEU A 222 6.29 4.89 16.40
C LEU A 222 5.75 5.22 17.79
N ASN A 223 5.98 4.32 18.73
CA ASN A 223 5.76 4.59 20.15
C ASN A 223 6.75 5.67 20.66
N GLU A 224 6.39 6.38 21.73
CA GLU A 224 7.24 7.42 22.33
C GLU A 224 8.63 6.91 22.74
N SER A 225 8.71 5.66 23.19
CA SER A 225 9.95 5.01 23.62
C SER A 225 10.82 4.47 22.48
N SER A 226 10.42 4.66 21.22
CA SER A 226 11.14 4.10 20.07
C SER A 226 12.60 4.56 20.02
N PRO A 227 13.57 3.65 19.85
CA PRO A 227 14.97 4.02 19.62
C PRO A 227 15.17 4.94 18.42
N ILE A 228 14.32 4.84 17.39
CA ILE A 228 14.40 5.66 16.18
C ILE A 228 14.24 7.14 16.54
N ARG A 229 13.31 7.48 17.44
CA ARG A 229 13.05 8.86 17.90
C ARG A 229 14.22 9.48 18.66
N LYS A 230 15.15 8.68 19.20
CA LYS A 230 16.35 9.20 19.89
C LYS A 230 17.43 9.65 18.93
N VAL A 231 17.41 9.16 17.71
CA VAL A 231 18.49 9.34 16.72
C VAL A 231 18.02 10.16 15.53
N ARG A 232 16.70 10.29 15.33
CA ARG A 232 16.11 10.96 14.16
C ARG A 232 15.05 11.96 14.59
N ASP A 233 15.07 13.11 13.91
CA ASP A 233 13.96 14.05 13.92
C ASP A 233 12.96 13.63 12.84
N ILE A 234 11.76 13.26 13.26
CA ILE A 234 10.71 12.71 12.39
C ILE A 234 9.68 13.80 12.18
N ILE A 235 9.51 14.21 10.93
CA ILE A 235 8.59 15.27 10.54
C ILE A 235 7.43 14.64 9.80
N LYS A 236 6.20 14.86 10.27
CA LYS A 236 5.02 14.42 9.52
C LYS A 236 4.78 15.33 8.32
N LEU A 237 4.38 14.76 7.19
CA LEU A 237 4.07 15.53 5.99
C LEU A 237 3.05 16.65 6.24
N GLU A 238 2.09 16.41 7.14
CA GLU A 238 1.05 17.39 7.48
C GLU A 238 1.61 18.69 8.09
N GLU A 239 2.82 18.65 8.66
CA GLU A 239 3.45 19.82 9.28
C GLU A 239 4.03 20.81 8.26
N PHE A 240 4.16 20.38 7.01
CA PHE A 240 4.64 21.23 5.94
C PHE A 240 3.62 22.34 5.61
N SER A 241 4.11 23.36 4.92
CA SER A 241 3.30 24.49 4.48
C SER A 241 3.54 24.72 3.00
N ILE A 242 2.47 24.62 2.22
CA ILE A 242 2.46 25.02 0.82
C ILE A 242 1.98 26.46 0.80
N TYR A 243 2.92 27.39 0.66
CA TYR A 243 2.62 28.82 0.64
C TYR A 243 2.08 29.26 -0.72
N HIS A 244 0.81 29.65 -0.76
CA HIS A 244 0.10 30.18 -1.94
C HIS A 244 0.25 31.69 -2.12
N LYS A 245 1.37 32.29 -1.70
CA LYS A 245 1.60 33.70 -2.02
C LYS A 245 1.80 33.78 -3.54
N CYS A 246 0.75 34.19 -4.25
CA CYS A 246 0.72 34.58 -5.67
C CYS A 246 0.35 33.52 -6.73
N ASN A 247 -0.50 32.52 -6.47
CA ASN A 247 -0.89 31.48 -7.45
C ASN A 247 0.26 30.61 -8.02
N SER A 248 1.51 30.79 -7.61
CA SER A 248 2.67 30.13 -8.23
C SER A 248 2.69 28.61 -8.10
N ASN A 249 2.01 28.06 -7.08
CA ASN A 249 1.92 26.61 -6.88
C ASN A 249 0.59 26.02 -7.38
N ARG A 250 -0.34 26.85 -7.87
CA ARG A 250 -1.66 26.38 -8.32
C ARG A 250 -1.53 25.45 -9.52
N GLU A 251 -0.74 25.84 -10.51
CA GLU A 251 -0.47 25.01 -11.70
C GLU A 251 0.18 23.66 -11.33
N LEU A 252 1.03 23.63 -10.28
CA LEU A 252 1.64 22.40 -9.79
C LEU A 252 0.67 21.49 -9.04
N LEU A 253 -0.37 22.05 -8.42
CA LEU A 253 -1.43 21.29 -7.76
C LEU A 253 -2.49 20.83 -8.76
N ASP A 254 -2.81 21.64 -9.77
CA ASP A 254 -3.70 21.26 -10.87
C ASP A 254 -3.11 20.06 -11.66
N LEU A 255 -1.78 19.90 -11.69
CA LEU A 255 -1.11 18.70 -12.24
C LEU A 255 -1.29 17.43 -11.36
N LEU A 256 -1.71 17.58 -10.11
CA LEU A 256 -1.98 16.48 -9.18
C LEU A 256 -3.47 16.14 -9.05
N ASP A 257 -4.35 17.06 -9.47
CA ASP A 257 -5.76 16.77 -9.71
C ASP A 257 -5.85 16.03 -11.06
N PHE A 258 -5.76 14.70 -11.01
CA PHE A 258 -5.97 13.85 -12.18
C PHE A 258 -7.45 13.90 -12.59
N SER A 259 -7.80 14.83 -13.48
CA SER A 259 -9.07 14.87 -14.22
C SER A 259 -9.16 13.78 -15.28
#